data_AF-A0A6B3C9R5-F1
#
_entry.id   AF-A0A6B3C9R5-F1
#
_cell.length_a   1.000
_cell.length_b   1.000
_cell.length_c   1.000
_cell.angle_alpha   90.00
_cell.angle_beta   90.00
_cell.angle_gamma   90.00
#
_symmetry.space_group_name_H-M   'P 1'
#
loop_
_entity.id
_entity.type
_entity.pdbx_description
1 polymer ?
#
loop_
_entity_poly.entity_id
_entity_poly.type
_entity_poly.pdbx_seq_one_letter_code
_entity_poly.pdbx_strand_id
1 'polypeptide(L)'
;MAHTKREIERKFEFTRAGKKGSGPARGEVPDLTGTAGITAVTDQGTVELDAVYYDTPDRRLAADGLTLCRRTGGARAGLHFNLPVSPGGRDEI
;
A
#
# COMPACT_ATOMS: atom_id res chain seq x y z
N MET A 1 20.06 -11.96 9.83
CA MET A 1 19.64 -12.10 8.42
C MET A 1 18.36 -11.30 8.25
N ALA A 2 18.20 -10.56 7.15
CA ALA A 2 16.92 -9.90 6.86
C ALA A 2 15.91 -10.95 6.39
N HIS A 3 14.64 -10.77 6.72
CA HIS A 3 13.56 -11.67 6.31
C HIS A 3 12.95 -11.16 5.02
N THR A 4 12.73 -12.04 4.04
CA THR A 4 12.06 -11.68 2.77
C THR A 4 10.63 -12.21 2.76
N LYS A 5 9.69 -11.39 2.30
CA LYS A 5 8.26 -11.73 2.19
C LYS A 5 7.73 -11.36 0.81
N ARG A 6 7.03 -12.30 0.16
CA ARG A 6 6.23 -12.04 -1.05
C ARG A 6 4.94 -11.32 -0.67
N GLU A 7 4.70 -10.17 -1.26
CA GLU A 7 3.45 -9.42 -1.14
C GLU A 7 2.69 -9.41 -2.48
N ILE A 8 1.39 -9.69 -2.41
CA ILE A 8 0.47 -9.66 -3.56
C ILE A 8 -0.73 -8.83 -3.14
N GLU A 9 -0.95 -7.71 -3.81
CA GLU A 9 -2.00 -6.77 -3.45
C GLU A 9 -2.69 -6.18 -4.69
N ARG A 10 -3.95 -5.75 -4.52
CA ARG A 10 -4.68 -4.97 -5.51
C ARG A 10 -5.25 -3.72 -4.85
N LYS A 11 -4.78 -2.56 -5.31
CA LYS A 11 -5.22 -1.26 -4.80
C LYS A 11 -6.43 -0.78 -5.59
N PHE A 12 -7.37 -0.17 -4.89
CA PHE A 12 -8.53 0.50 -5.46
C PHE A 12 -8.50 1.96 -5.02
N GLU A 13 -8.76 2.86 -5.96
CA GLU A 13 -8.87 4.29 -5.65
C GLU A 13 -10.28 4.60 -5.16
N PHE A 14 -10.35 5.37 -4.07
CA PHE A 14 -11.58 5.92 -3.51
C PHE A 14 -11.53 7.43 -3.66
N THR A 15 -12.53 8.00 -4.33
CA THR A 15 -12.62 9.43 -4.59
C THR A 15 -13.71 10.02 -3.71
N ARG A 16 -13.32 10.96 -2.84
CA ARG A 16 -14.28 11.76 -2.08
C ARG A 16 -15.14 12.56 -3.05
N ALA A 17 -16.45 12.54 -2.87
CA ALA A 17 -17.37 13.35 -3.67
C ALA A 17 -16.93 14.84 -3.62
N GLY A 18 -16.73 15.46 -4.79
CA GLY A 18 -16.45 16.90 -4.91
C GLY A 18 -15.17 17.31 -5.63
N LYS A 19 -14.25 16.39 -5.99
CA LYS A 19 -13.07 16.75 -6.81
C LYS A 19 -13.48 16.82 -8.29
N LYS A 20 -13.51 18.02 -8.89
CA LYS A 20 -13.74 18.18 -10.34
C LYS A 20 -12.76 17.30 -11.14
N GLY A 21 -13.30 16.42 -11.98
CA GLY A 21 -12.52 15.53 -12.86
C GLY A 21 -12.25 14.12 -12.31
N SER A 22 -12.67 13.80 -11.07
CA SER A 22 -12.73 12.39 -10.66
C SER A 22 -13.95 11.74 -11.31
N GLY A 23 -13.80 10.53 -11.86
CA GLY A 23 -14.92 9.68 -12.30
C GLY A 23 -15.94 9.40 -11.17
N PRO A 24 -16.87 8.44 -11.35
CA PRO A 24 -17.94 8.21 -10.37
C PRO A 24 -17.34 8.05 -8.95
N ALA A 25 -17.82 8.89 -8.04
CA ALA A 25 -17.31 8.96 -6.67
C ALA A 25 -17.46 7.60 -6.00
N ARG A 26 -16.35 7.04 -5.48
CA ARG A 26 -16.39 5.95 -4.50
C ARG A 26 -16.18 6.58 -3.14
N GLY A 27 -17.31 6.93 -2.50
CA GLY A 27 -17.36 7.80 -1.32
C GLY A 27 -16.51 7.32 -0.16
N GLU A 28 -16.48 6.01 0.10
CA GLU A 28 -15.76 5.36 1.22
C GLU A 28 -15.45 3.89 0.86
N VAL A 29 -14.64 3.21 1.69
CA VAL A 29 -14.44 1.76 1.60
C VAL A 29 -15.80 1.09 1.86
N PRO A 30 -16.31 0.22 0.95
CA PRO A 30 -17.61 -0.40 1.13
C PRO A 30 -17.59 -1.34 2.34
N ASP A 31 -18.73 -1.47 3.02
CA ASP A 31 -18.93 -2.55 3.97
C ASP A 31 -18.86 -3.89 3.22
N LEU A 32 -17.97 -4.77 3.69
CA LEU A 32 -17.70 -6.07 3.10
C LEU A 32 -18.48 -7.20 3.80
N THR A 33 -19.23 -6.88 4.85
CA THR A 33 -20.02 -7.84 5.63
C THR A 33 -21.00 -8.60 4.73
N GLY A 34 -21.00 -9.94 4.81
CA GLY A 34 -21.88 -10.79 4.01
C GLY A 34 -21.47 -10.98 2.55
N THR A 35 -20.33 -10.43 2.11
CA THR A 35 -19.79 -10.68 0.76
C THR A 35 -19.35 -12.14 0.62
N ALA A 36 -19.76 -12.80 -0.47
CA ALA A 36 -19.36 -14.17 -0.74
C ALA A 36 -17.83 -14.32 -0.78
N GLY A 37 -17.30 -15.27 0.01
CA GLY A 37 -15.86 -15.49 0.14
C GLY A 37 -15.18 -14.73 1.30
N ILE A 38 -15.90 -13.87 2.03
CA ILE A 38 -15.40 -13.19 3.23
C ILE A 38 -16.04 -13.82 4.48
N THR A 39 -15.22 -14.41 5.34
CA THR A 39 -15.70 -15.09 6.57
C THR A 39 -16.04 -14.12 7.69
N ALA A 40 -15.25 -13.07 7.87
CA ALA A 40 -15.45 -12.06 8.90
C ALA A 40 -14.82 -10.73 8.49
N VAL A 41 -15.40 -9.65 8.99
CA VAL A 41 -14.83 -8.30 8.91
C VAL A 41 -14.56 -7.85 10.34
N THR A 42 -13.35 -7.39 10.62
CA THR A 42 -12.95 -6.90 11.94
C THR A 42 -12.36 -5.52 11.79
N ASP A 43 -12.93 -4.55 12.48
CA ASP A 43 -12.35 -3.20 12.55
C ASP A 43 -11.01 -3.25 13.30
N GLN A 44 -9.99 -2.63 12.72
CA GLN A 44 -8.65 -2.50 13.31
C GLN A 44 -8.38 -1.08 13.81
N GLY A 45 -9.36 -0.18 13.70
CA GLY A 45 -9.20 1.23 13.96
C GLY A 45 -8.33 1.94 12.93
N THR A 46 -8.22 3.25 13.08
CA THR A 46 -7.37 4.10 12.24
C THR A 46 -5.99 4.23 12.86
N VAL A 47 -4.96 4.02 12.05
CA VAL A 47 -3.56 4.26 12.42
C VAL A 47 -2.94 5.25 11.44
N GLU A 48 -2.31 6.28 11.97
CA GLU A 48 -1.52 7.21 11.16
C GLU A 48 -0.19 6.57 10.80
N LEU A 49 0.13 6.59 9.51
CA LEU A 49 1.39 6.08 8.96
C LEU A 49 2.10 7.22 8.27
N ASP A 50 3.37 7.42 8.62
CA ASP A 50 4.26 8.35 7.94
C ASP A 50 5.38 7.59 7.23
N ALA A 51 5.74 8.04 6.04
CA ALA A 51 6.61 7.32 5.12
C ALA A 51 7.60 8.27 4.44
N VAL A 52 8.88 8.12 4.78
CA VAL A 52 9.97 8.83 4.10
C VAL A 52 10.55 7.91 3.04
N TYR A 53 10.48 8.34 1.78
CA TYR A 53 11.03 7.63 0.63
C TYR A 53 12.43 8.11 0.32
N TYR A 54 13.32 7.17 0.05
CA TYR A 54 14.70 7.44 -0.31
C TYR A 54 14.94 7.03 -1.76
N ASP A 55 15.73 7.83 -2.46
CA ASP A 55 16.24 7.53 -3.79
C ASP A 55 17.60 8.23 -3.97
N THR A 56 18.27 7.95 -5.07
CA THR A 56 19.46 8.70 -5.49
C THR A 56 19.05 10.00 -6.19
N PRO A 57 19.95 11.01 -6.30
CA PRO A 57 19.65 12.24 -7.02
C PRO A 57 19.21 12.02 -8.47
N ASP A 58 19.71 10.97 -9.11
CA ASP A 58 19.36 10.54 -10.47
C ASP A 58 18.18 9.54 -10.53
N ARG A 59 17.54 9.23 -9.39
CA ARG A 59 16.32 8.40 -9.27
C ARG A 59 16.50 6.94 -9.73
N ARG A 60 17.61 6.30 -9.37
CA ARG A 60 17.91 4.92 -9.79
C ARG A 60 16.89 3.92 -9.28
N LEU A 61 16.43 4.05 -8.04
CA LEU A 61 15.46 3.10 -7.48
C LEU A 61 14.14 3.21 -8.24
N ALA A 62 13.62 4.42 -8.45
CA ALA A 62 12.40 4.61 -9.21
C ALA A 62 12.53 4.14 -10.68
N ALA A 63 13.68 4.35 -11.31
CA ALA A 63 13.93 3.90 -12.68
C ALA A 63 13.84 2.36 -12.81
N ASP A 64 14.26 1.63 -11.77
CA ASP A 64 14.20 0.17 -11.69
C ASP A 64 12.91 -0.36 -11.03
N GLY A 65 11.96 0.53 -10.70
CA GLY A 65 10.71 0.15 -10.03
C GLY A 65 10.90 -0.34 -8.59
N LEU A 66 12.04 -0.04 -7.97
CA LEU A 66 12.38 -0.34 -6.58
C LEU A 66 11.87 0.76 -5.65
N THR A 67 11.57 0.42 -4.40
CA THR A 67 11.14 1.42 -3.40
C THR A 67 11.80 1.14 -2.06
N LEU A 68 12.55 2.14 -1.55
CA LEU A 68 13.09 2.14 -0.19
C LEU A 68 12.36 3.18 0.66
N CYS A 69 11.75 2.74 1.76
CA CYS A 69 10.94 3.60 2.62
C CYS A 69 11.25 3.34 4.10
N ARG A 70 11.43 4.41 4.88
CA ARG A 70 11.32 4.34 6.34
C ARG A 70 9.90 4.72 6.75
N ARG A 71 9.17 3.76 7.29
CA ARG A 71 7.81 3.94 7.81
C ARG A 71 7.83 4.14 9.31
N THR A 72 7.01 5.05 9.81
CA THR A 72 6.68 5.18 11.23
C THR A 72 5.17 5.05 11.42
N GLY A 73 4.76 4.71 12.64
CA GLY A 73 3.37 4.37 12.96
C GLY A 73 3.01 2.91 12.61
N GLY A 74 2.05 2.36 13.35
CA GLY A 74 1.54 1.01 13.18
C GLY A 74 2.53 -0.12 13.51
N ALA A 75 2.06 -1.36 13.34
CA ALA A 75 2.80 -2.57 13.73
C ALA A 75 4.00 -2.89 12.81
N ARG A 76 4.09 -2.25 11.64
CA ARG A 76 5.17 -2.45 10.66
C ARG A 76 6.03 -1.20 10.51
N ALA A 77 6.26 -0.46 11.59
CA ALA A 77 7.23 0.64 11.57
C ALA A 77 8.65 0.08 11.35
N GLY A 78 9.45 0.72 10.50
CA GLY A 78 10.77 0.22 10.14
C GLY A 78 11.23 0.66 8.76
N LEU A 79 12.31 0.03 8.29
CA LEU A 79 12.75 0.14 6.90
C LEU A 79 12.07 -0.95 6.07
N HIS A 80 11.71 -0.59 4.85
CA HIS A 80 11.06 -1.46 3.88
C HIS A 80 11.75 -1.31 2.54
N PHE A 81 12.18 -2.42 1.93
CA PHE A 81 12.70 -2.41 0.58
C PHE A 81 11.90 -3.34 -0.33
N ASN A 82 11.22 -2.75 -1.32
CA ASN A 82 10.33 -3.47 -2.23
C ASN A 82 10.99 -3.69 -3.60
N LEU A 83 11.03 -4.94 -4.05
CA LEU A 83 11.54 -5.38 -5.34
C LEU A 83 10.40 -5.89 -6.23
N PRO A 84 10.25 -5.41 -7.48
CA PRO A 84 9.22 -5.89 -8.38
C PRO A 84 9.55 -7.32 -8.85
N VAL A 85 8.54 -8.17 -8.85
CA VAL A 85 8.69 -9.60 -9.21
C VAL A 85 7.66 -10.05 -10.25
N SER A 86 6.51 -9.37 -10.30
CA SER A 86 5.47 -9.55 -11.32
C SER A 86 4.51 -8.34 -11.28
N PRO A 87 3.62 -8.18 -12.27
CA PRO A 87 2.55 -7.18 -12.16
C PRO A 87 1.72 -7.40 -10.89
N GLY A 88 1.71 -6.40 -9.99
CA GLY A 88 1.00 -6.47 -8.70
C GLY A 88 1.66 -7.32 -7.61
N GLY A 89 2.82 -7.93 -7.89
CA GLY A 89 3.61 -8.69 -6.92
C GLY A 89 4.93 -8.00 -6.60
N ARG A 90 5.33 -8.02 -5.33
CA ARG A 90 6.62 -7.49 -4.85
C ARG A 90 7.23 -8.40 -3.80
N ASP A 91 8.56 -8.47 -3.73
CA ASP A 91 9.25 -8.96 -2.55
C ASP A 91 9.62 -7.79 -1.65
N GLU A 92 9.33 -7.93 -0.37
CA GLU A 92 9.74 -7.00 0.66
C GLU A 92 10.83 -7.62 1.52
N ILE A 93 11.88 -6.83 1.77
CA ILE A 93 12.96 -7.12 2.73
C ILE A 93 12.83 -6.16 3.90
#